data_AF-A0A3M7QV68-F1
#
_entry.id   AF-A0A3M7QV68-F1
#
_cell.length_a   1.000
_cell.length_b   1.000
_cell.length_c   1.000
_cell.angle_alpha   90.00
_cell.angle_beta   90.00
_cell.angle_gamma   90.00
#
_symmetry.space_group_name_H-M   'P 1'
#
loop_
_entity.id
_entity.type
_entity.pdbx_description
1 polymer ?
#
loop_
_entity_poly.entity_id
_entity_poly.type
_entity_poly.pdbx_seq_one_letter_code
_entity_poly.pdbx_strand_id
1 'polypeptide(L)'
;MSLVTRRDYFTYLSLVINIDRLRFKLYPPKKAERWYTDASEYQLGAVHAHSGQELSMVAPTSSILYNEAAASILPIALSDHPANLHMFIDNQAVIGLWKRVRAKWERFYTAGPDNMHRFLSLIIYINWARNVFNLCVSYVPSADNPADAPSRRKAPSTMLTHRNVADRI
;
A
#
# COMPACT_ATOMS: atom_id res chain seq x y z
N MET A 1 14.70 28.66 7.23
CA MET A 1 13.81 27.50 7.01
C MET A 1 12.53 27.74 7.81
N SER A 2 11.40 27.89 7.13
CA SER A 2 10.10 28.10 7.79
C SER A 2 9.65 26.79 8.44
N LEU A 3 9.50 26.80 9.77
CA LEU A 3 8.93 25.69 10.54
C LEU A 3 7.43 25.65 10.26
N VAL A 4 7.03 24.82 9.30
CA VAL A 4 5.61 24.46 9.10
C VAL A 4 5.09 23.94 10.43
N THR A 5 4.14 24.66 11.03
CA THR A 5 3.61 24.26 12.33
C THR A 5 2.72 23.03 12.18
N ARG A 6 2.53 22.26 13.26
CA ARG A 6 1.63 21.09 13.27
C ARG A 6 0.22 21.45 12.78
N ARG A 7 -0.23 22.69 12.98
CA ARG A 7 -1.53 23.22 12.53
C ARG A 7 -1.54 23.50 11.03
N ASP A 8 -0.50 24.13 10.49
CA ASP A 8 -0.36 24.37 9.04
C ASP A 8 -0.27 23.06 8.26
N TYR A 9 0.36 22.06 8.87
CA TYR A 9 0.43 20.69 8.35
C TYR A 9 -0.95 20.03 8.26
N PHE A 10 -1.81 20.16 9.28
CA PHE A 10 -3.20 19.66 9.22
C PHE A 10 -4.03 20.39 8.17
N THR A 11 -3.82 21.69 7.98
CA THR A 11 -4.48 22.48 6.93
C THR A 11 -4.06 22.00 5.54
N TYR A 12 -2.76 21.81 5.28
CA TYR A 12 -2.26 21.26 4.02
C TYR A 12 -2.79 19.84 3.74
N LEU A 13 -2.79 18.98 4.77
CA LEU A 13 -3.28 17.61 4.67
C LEU A 13 -4.79 17.59 4.39
N SER A 14 -5.58 18.45 5.04
CA SER A 14 -7.02 18.56 4.78
C SER A 14 -7.32 19.05 3.36
N LEU A 15 -6.46 19.91 2.78
CA LEU A 15 -6.52 20.35 1.39
C LEU A 15 -6.18 19.23 0.39
N VAL A 16 -5.18 18.39 0.69
CA VAL A 16 -4.83 17.21 -0.14
C VAL A 16 -5.90 16.12 -0.07
N ILE A 17 -6.53 15.93 1.09
CA ILE A 17 -7.58 14.93 1.32
C ILE A 17 -8.92 15.38 0.72
N ASN A 18 -9.22 16.68 0.67
CA ASN A 18 -10.45 17.27 0.11
C ASN A 18 -10.45 17.42 -1.43
N ILE A 19 -9.63 16.66 -2.17
CA ILE A 19 -9.77 16.60 -3.64
C ILE A 19 -11.04 15.79 -3.95
N ASP A 20 -12.17 16.48 -4.00
CA ASP A 20 -13.52 15.93 -3.93
C ASP A 20 -14.09 15.39 -5.27
N ARG A 21 -13.24 14.88 -6.19
CA ARG A 21 -13.70 14.52 -7.55
C ARG A 21 -13.05 13.29 -8.17
N LEU A 22 -12.76 12.25 -7.39
CA LEU A 22 -11.86 11.19 -7.86
C LEU A 22 -12.57 9.83 -7.97
N ARG A 23 -12.45 9.22 -9.15
CA ARG A 23 -13.19 8.03 -9.62
C ARG A 23 -12.73 6.76 -8.88
N PHE A 24 -13.14 6.58 -7.62
CA PHE A 24 -12.99 5.29 -6.94
C PHE A 24 -14.09 4.33 -7.41
N LYS A 25 -13.72 3.18 -7.99
CA LYS A 25 -14.71 2.18 -8.41
C LYS A 25 -14.94 1.16 -7.29
N LEU A 26 -16.21 0.93 -6.99
CA LEU A 26 -16.64 -0.11 -6.04
C LEU A 26 -16.50 -1.53 -6.61
N TYR A 27 -16.39 -1.66 -7.93
CA TYR A 27 -16.32 -2.94 -8.62
C TYR A 27 -15.00 -3.08 -9.39
N PRO A 28 -14.42 -4.29 -9.43
CA PRO A 28 -13.18 -4.52 -10.15
C PRO A 28 -13.37 -4.29 -11.66
N PRO A 29 -12.35 -3.74 -12.35
CA PRO A 29 -12.33 -3.68 -13.80
C PRO A 29 -12.46 -5.08 -14.42
N LYS A 30 -13.15 -5.22 -15.58
CA LYS A 30 -13.37 -6.52 -16.26
C LYS A 30 -12.08 -7.29 -16.59
N LYS A 31 -10.94 -6.58 -16.73
CA LYS A 31 -9.61 -7.14 -16.95
C LYS A 31 -8.60 -6.42 -16.04
N ALA A 32 -8.70 -6.67 -14.73
CA ALA A 32 -7.78 -6.11 -13.75
C ALA A 32 -6.66 -7.10 -13.45
N GLU A 33 -5.42 -6.60 -13.39
CA GLU A 33 -4.35 -7.32 -12.73
C GLU A 33 -4.66 -7.41 -11.23
N ARG A 34 -4.42 -8.59 -10.66
CA ARG A 34 -4.80 -8.90 -9.30
C ARG A 34 -3.55 -9.08 -8.47
N TRP A 35 -3.46 -8.32 -7.39
CA TRP A 35 -2.31 -8.34 -6.50
C TRP A 35 -2.75 -8.48 -5.06
N TYR A 36 -2.06 -9.34 -4.32
CA TYR A 36 -2.14 -9.44 -2.87
C TYR A 36 -0.96 -8.70 -2.27
N THR A 37 -1.19 -7.93 -1.21
CA THR A 37 -0.12 -7.21 -0.50
C THR A 37 -0.22 -7.48 0.98
N ASP A 38 0.92 -7.51 1.63
CA ASP A 38 1.01 -7.63 3.08
C ASP A 38 2.32 -7.00 3.56
N ALA A 39 2.41 -6.72 4.85
CA ALA A 39 3.66 -6.31 5.46
C ALA A 39 3.84 -6.92 6.85
N SER A 40 5.09 -7.21 7.17
CA SER A 40 5.53 -7.53 8.53
C SER A 40 6.46 -6.43 9.06
N GLU A 41 6.91 -6.58 10.30
CA GLU A 41 8.00 -5.74 10.79
C GLU A 41 9.23 -5.88 9.89
N TYR A 42 9.70 -4.75 9.35
CA TYR A 42 10.86 -4.63 8.46
C TYR A 42 10.76 -5.35 7.10
N GLN A 43 9.59 -5.80 6.66
CA GLN A 43 9.43 -6.47 5.37
C GLN A 43 8.08 -6.15 4.73
N LEU A 44 8.08 -5.99 3.40
CA LEU A 44 6.90 -5.82 2.56
C LEU A 44 6.80 -7.02 1.62
N GLY A 45 5.57 -7.51 1.43
CA GLY A 45 5.25 -8.63 0.56
C GLY A 45 4.24 -8.24 -0.50
N ALA A 46 4.41 -8.77 -1.71
CA ALA A 46 3.38 -8.72 -2.74
C ALA A 46 3.36 -10.02 -3.56
N VAL A 47 2.18 -10.43 -4.02
CA VAL A 47 1.99 -11.60 -4.89
C VAL A 47 1.05 -11.25 -6.04
N HIS A 48 1.49 -11.51 -7.26
CA HIS A 48 0.64 -11.41 -8.44
C HIS A 48 -0.23 -12.66 -8.58
N ALA A 49 -1.56 -12.48 -8.58
CA ALA A 49 -2.51 -13.58 -8.47
C ALA A 49 -2.49 -14.54 -9.68
N HIS A 50 -2.14 -14.05 -10.88
CA HIS A 50 -2.18 -14.88 -12.08
C HIS A 50 -0.87 -15.62 -12.32
N SER A 51 0.28 -14.93 -12.22
CA SER A 51 1.59 -15.55 -12.46
C SER A 51 2.17 -16.24 -11.23
N GLY A 52 1.63 -15.98 -10.03
CA GLY A 52 2.23 -16.42 -8.78
C GLY A 52 3.56 -15.74 -8.47
N GLN A 53 3.94 -14.69 -9.22
CA GLN A 53 5.16 -13.95 -8.97
C GLN A 53 5.09 -13.30 -7.59
N GLU A 54 6.13 -13.52 -6.80
CA GLU A 54 6.24 -13.00 -5.45
C GLU A 54 7.33 -11.92 -5.38
N LEU A 55 7.10 -10.95 -4.50
CA LEU A 55 8.09 -9.96 -4.09
C LEU A 55 8.18 -9.97 -2.56
N SER A 56 9.42 -9.92 -2.08
CA SER A 56 9.77 -9.65 -0.68
C SER A 56 10.82 -8.54 -0.67
N MET A 57 10.61 -7.50 0.13
CA MET A 57 11.54 -6.38 0.23
C MET A 57 11.63 -5.83 1.65
N VAL A 58 12.80 -5.32 2.01
CA VAL A 58 13.00 -4.68 3.32
C VAL A 58 12.12 -3.44 3.44
N ALA A 59 11.36 -3.37 4.53
CA ALA A 59 10.57 -2.19 4.86
C ALA A 59 11.43 -1.13 5.54
N PRO A 60 11.18 0.16 5.27
CA PRO A 60 12.01 1.25 5.79
C PRO A 60 11.77 1.55 7.29
N THR A 61 10.76 0.92 7.90
CA THR A 61 10.37 1.18 9.29
C THR A 61 9.95 -0.11 10.01
N SER A 62 9.89 -0.06 11.33
CA SER A 62 9.20 -1.07 12.16
C SER A 62 7.70 -0.79 12.31
N SER A 63 7.19 0.34 11.81
CA SER A 63 5.80 0.72 11.97
C SER A 63 4.94 -0.12 11.03
N ILE A 64 4.27 -1.13 11.59
CA ILE A 64 3.45 -2.08 10.83
C ILE A 64 2.41 -1.37 9.96
N LEU A 65 1.71 -0.37 10.52
CA LEU A 65 0.66 0.34 9.81
C LEU A 65 1.20 1.20 8.64
N TYR A 66 2.41 1.76 8.78
CA TYR A 66 3.09 2.42 7.67
C TYR A 66 3.51 1.39 6.61
N ASN A 67 4.13 0.28 7.03
CA ASN A 67 4.62 -0.76 6.13
C ASN A 67 3.48 -1.37 5.32
N GLU A 68 2.34 -1.65 5.95
CA GLU A 68 1.12 -2.13 5.31
C GLU A 68 0.62 -1.15 4.23
N ALA A 69 0.60 0.14 4.56
CA ALA A 69 0.25 1.17 3.60
C ALA A 69 1.27 1.28 2.45
N ALA A 70 2.56 1.10 2.74
CA ALA A 70 3.63 1.09 1.73
C ALA A 70 3.58 -0.18 0.85
N ALA A 71 3.26 -1.35 1.41
CA ALA A 71 3.05 -2.58 0.65
C ALA A 71 1.88 -2.42 -0.32
N SER A 72 0.82 -1.73 0.10
CA SER A 72 -0.37 -1.51 -0.72
C SER A 72 -0.14 -0.70 -2.00
N ILE A 73 0.97 0.02 -2.13
CA ILE A 73 1.33 0.74 -3.36
C ILE A 73 2.24 -0.07 -4.30
N LEU A 74 2.78 -1.21 -3.84
CA LEU A 74 3.65 -2.08 -4.66
C LEU A 74 3.00 -2.51 -5.99
N PRO A 75 1.70 -2.86 -6.07
CA PRO A 75 1.08 -3.21 -7.33
C PRO A 75 1.23 -2.14 -8.40
N ILE A 76 1.24 -0.85 -8.02
CA ILE A 76 1.40 0.26 -8.97
C ILE A 76 2.86 0.34 -9.46
N ALA A 77 3.82 0.06 -8.59
CA ALA A 77 5.24 0.09 -8.94
C ALA A 77 5.70 -1.16 -9.71
N LEU A 78 5.02 -2.29 -9.52
CA LEU A 78 5.39 -3.59 -10.10
C LEU A 78 4.65 -3.92 -11.40
N SER A 79 3.58 -3.20 -11.72
CA SER A 79 2.86 -3.40 -12.97
C SER A 79 3.48 -2.52 -14.06
N ASP A 80 3.79 -3.11 -15.22
CA ASP A 80 4.33 -2.36 -16.37
C ASP A 80 3.32 -1.33 -16.89
N HIS A 81 2.04 -1.68 -16.83
CA HIS A 81 0.92 -0.86 -17.30
C HIS A 81 -0.22 -0.87 -16.27
N PRO A 82 -0.11 -0.11 -15.15
CA PRO A 82 -1.04 -0.15 -14.01
C PRO A 82 -2.44 0.44 -14.28
N ALA A 83 -2.94 0.37 -15.51
CA ALA A 83 -4.20 0.97 -15.92
C ALA A 83 -5.42 0.38 -15.20
N ASN A 84 -5.43 -0.92 -14.89
CA ASN A 84 -6.53 -1.62 -14.22
C ASN A 84 -5.99 -2.56 -13.13
N LEU A 85 -6.07 -2.17 -11.86
CA LEU A 85 -5.58 -2.98 -10.74
C LEU A 85 -6.70 -3.34 -9.77
N HIS A 86 -6.62 -4.55 -9.23
CA HIS A 86 -7.43 -5.03 -8.13
C HIS A 86 -6.51 -5.53 -7.01
N MET A 87 -6.49 -4.79 -5.92
CA MET A 87 -5.60 -5.00 -4.79
C MET A 87 -6.37 -5.67 -3.66
N PHE A 88 -5.81 -6.75 -3.12
CA PHE A 88 -6.29 -7.49 -1.96
C PHE A 88 -5.39 -7.17 -0.76
N ILE A 89 -6.02 -6.65 0.30
CA ILE A 89 -5.36 -6.15 1.51
C ILE A 89 -6.10 -6.74 2.71
N ASP A 90 -5.40 -7.20 3.73
CA ASP A 90 -6.01 -7.69 4.98
C ASP A 90 -6.08 -6.63 6.08
N ASN A 91 -5.30 -5.56 5.96
CA ASN A 91 -5.37 -4.42 6.86
C ASN A 91 -6.54 -3.46 6.57
N GLN A 92 -7.59 -3.53 7.38
CA GLN A 92 -8.78 -2.67 7.23
C GLN A 92 -8.48 -1.16 7.34
N ALA A 93 -7.46 -0.75 8.09
CA ALA A 93 -7.10 0.67 8.19
C ALA A 93 -6.51 1.18 6.87
N VAL A 94 -5.72 0.36 6.18
CA VAL A 94 -5.18 0.65 4.85
C VAL A 94 -6.28 0.63 3.79
N ILE A 95 -7.24 -0.29 3.87
CA ILE A 95 -8.45 -0.24 3.02
C ILE A 95 -9.21 1.07 3.25
N GLY A 96 -9.35 1.52 4.50
CA GLY A 96 -9.95 2.81 4.84
C GLY A 96 -9.23 3.99 4.20
N LEU A 97 -7.89 3.97 4.22
CA LEU A 97 -7.01 4.94 3.55
C LEU A 97 -7.30 4.99 2.03
N TRP A 98 -7.37 3.84 1.36
CA TRP A 98 -7.71 3.78 -0.07
C TRP A 98 -9.15 4.21 -0.37
N LYS A 99 -10.11 3.86 0.48
CA LYS A 99 -11.55 4.14 0.27
C LYS A 99 -12.01 5.54 0.73
N ARG A 100 -11.16 6.31 1.42
CA ARG A 100 -11.56 7.54 2.15
C ARG A 100 -12.71 7.34 3.12
N VAL A 101 -12.81 6.16 3.72
CA VAL A 101 -13.54 6.11 4.98
C VAL A 101 -12.73 7.02 5.91
N ARG A 102 -13.38 7.94 6.66
CA ARG A 102 -12.73 8.73 7.71
C ARG A 102 -12.16 7.76 8.77
N ALA A 103 -11.09 7.05 8.43
CA ALA A 103 -10.29 6.33 9.39
C ALA A 103 -9.81 7.43 10.33
N LYS A 104 -10.10 7.28 11.63
CA LYS A 104 -9.60 8.20 12.64
C LYS A 104 -8.07 8.13 12.58
N TRP A 105 -7.50 9.11 11.87
CA TRP A 105 -6.09 9.21 11.51
C TRP A 105 -5.18 9.21 12.75
N GLU A 106 -5.74 9.43 13.94
CA GLU A 106 -5.11 9.28 15.27
C GLU A 106 -4.20 8.06 15.39
N ARG A 107 -4.58 6.89 14.86
CA ARG A 107 -3.75 5.66 14.96
C ARG A 107 -2.50 5.67 14.08
N PHE A 108 -2.45 6.48 13.03
CA PHE A 108 -1.27 6.61 12.18
C PHE A 108 -0.24 7.59 12.76
N TYR A 109 -0.67 8.52 13.61
CA TYR A 109 0.19 9.53 14.22
C TYR A 109 1.01 9.03 15.43
N THR A 110 0.75 7.81 15.90
CA THR A 110 1.55 7.18 16.97
C THR A 110 2.83 6.52 16.45
N ALA A 111 3.13 6.59 15.15
CA ALA A 111 4.33 6.01 14.51
C ALA A 111 5.63 6.82 14.69
N GLY A 112 5.61 7.85 15.56
CA GLY A 112 6.77 8.69 15.87
C GLY A 112 7.01 9.85 14.88
N PRO A 113 7.66 10.94 15.33
CA PRO A 113 7.90 12.14 14.51
C PRO A 113 8.73 11.86 13.25
N ASP A 114 9.62 10.87 13.28
CA ASP A 114 10.55 10.57 12.19
C ASP A 114 9.88 9.92 10.96
N ASN A 115 8.64 9.45 11.06
CA ASN A 115 7.93 8.79 9.95
C ASN A 115 6.76 9.62 9.40
N MET A 116 6.42 10.75 10.02
CA MET A 116 5.26 11.57 9.60
C MET A 116 5.42 12.11 8.17
N HIS A 117 6.62 12.54 7.78
CA HIS A 117 6.88 13.04 6.42
C HIS A 117 6.70 11.94 5.37
N ARG A 118 7.18 10.72 5.64
CA ARG A 118 7.02 9.55 4.74
C ARG A 118 5.55 9.19 4.59
N PHE A 119 4.81 9.23 5.68
CA PHE A 119 3.38 8.93 5.68
C PHE A 119 2.56 9.95 4.89
N LEU A 120 2.87 11.25 4.97
CA LEU A 120 2.26 12.27 4.13
C LEU A 120 2.57 12.05 2.65
N SER A 121 3.83 11.78 2.30
CA SER A 121 4.21 11.48 0.91
C SER A 121 3.43 10.29 0.37
N LEU A 122 3.24 9.25 1.19
CA LEU A 122 2.42 8.08 0.85
C LEU A 122 0.95 8.45 0.63
N ILE A 123 0.36 9.29 1.49
CA ILE A 123 -1.02 9.77 1.30
C ILE A 123 -1.16 10.56 -0.01
N ILE A 124 -0.21 11.44 -0.32
CA ILE A 124 -0.20 12.20 -1.58
C ILE A 124 -0.14 11.24 -2.76
N TYR A 125 0.76 10.26 -2.71
CA TYR A 125 0.90 9.25 -3.76
C TYR A 125 -0.38 8.43 -3.97
N ILE A 126 -1.00 7.94 -2.89
CA ILE A 126 -2.26 7.19 -2.95
C ILE A 126 -3.37 8.04 -3.57
N ASN A 127 -3.46 9.32 -3.20
CA ASN A 127 -4.45 10.22 -3.80
C ASN A 127 -4.19 10.46 -5.30
N TRP A 128 -2.92 10.63 -5.71
CA TRP A 128 -2.56 10.73 -7.13
C TRP A 128 -2.88 9.45 -7.90
N ALA A 129 -2.47 8.28 -7.38
CA ALA A 129 -2.67 6.98 -8.02
C ALA A 129 -4.16 6.69 -8.30
N ARG A 130 -5.03 7.06 -7.37
CA ARG A 130 -6.50 6.94 -7.55
C ARG A 130 -7.08 7.80 -8.67
N ASN A 131 -6.35 8.82 -9.10
CA ASN A 131 -6.80 9.73 -10.17
C ASN A 131 -6.35 9.25 -11.53
N VAL A 132 -5.18 8.62 -11.55
CA VAL A 132 -4.52 8.19 -12.78
C VAL A 132 -4.94 6.77 -13.15
N PHE A 133 -5.13 5.88 -12.18
CA PHE A 133 -5.36 4.46 -12.40
C PHE A 133 -6.79 4.03 -12.07
N ASN A 134 -7.25 2.98 -12.75
CA ASN A 134 -8.52 2.34 -12.44
C ASN A 134 -8.32 1.26 -11.37
N LEU A 135 -8.43 1.67 -10.11
CA LEU A 135 -8.11 0.83 -8.95
C LEU A 135 -9.38 0.29 -8.27
N CYS A 136 -9.31 -0.97 -7.84
CA CYS A 136 -10.25 -1.61 -6.93
C CYS A 136 -9.50 -2.14 -5.71
N VAL A 137 -10.05 -1.98 -4.51
CA VAL A 137 -9.46 -2.50 -3.27
C VAL A 137 -10.47 -3.37 -2.53
N SER A 138 -10.07 -4.60 -2.24
CA SER A 138 -10.88 -5.59 -1.55
C SER A 138 -10.16 -6.13 -0.32
N TYR A 139 -10.96 -6.54 0.66
CA TYR A 139 -10.46 -7.23 1.84
C TYR A 139 -10.15 -8.70 1.49
N VAL A 140 -9.04 -9.21 2.00
CA VAL A 140 -8.75 -10.65 2.09
C VAL A 140 -8.50 -10.99 3.56
N PRO A 141 -9.00 -12.11 4.11
CA PRO A 141 -8.62 -12.54 5.44
C PRO A 141 -7.11 -12.81 5.52
N SER A 142 -6.47 -12.39 6.61
CA SER A 142 -5.00 -12.53 6.75
C SER A 142 -4.52 -13.99 6.62
N ALA A 143 -5.30 -14.95 7.14
CA ALA A 143 -5.01 -16.38 6.99
C ALA A 143 -5.05 -16.89 5.54
N ASP A 144 -5.76 -16.18 4.67
CA ASP A 144 -5.92 -16.51 3.25
C ASP A 144 -5.05 -15.60 2.35
N ASN A 145 -4.23 -14.72 2.93
CA ASN A 145 -3.43 -13.76 2.20
C ASN A 145 -2.10 -14.40 1.75
N PRO A 146 -1.91 -14.71 0.45
CA PRO A 146 -0.68 -15.33 -0.02
C PRO A 146 0.55 -14.42 0.12
N ALA A 147 0.35 -13.12 0.35
CA ALA A 147 1.44 -12.18 0.58
C ALA A 147 2.08 -12.27 1.98
N ASP A 148 1.49 -13.02 2.92
CA ASP A 148 2.03 -13.24 4.28
C ASP A 148 3.40 -13.96 4.25
N ALA A 149 3.54 -15.01 3.45
CA ALA A 149 4.81 -15.73 3.34
C ALA A 149 5.94 -14.86 2.74
N PRO A 150 5.74 -14.10 1.64
CA PRO A 150 6.70 -13.10 1.18
C PRO A 150 6.98 -11.99 2.19
N SER A 151 5.99 -11.49 2.93
CA SER A 151 6.17 -10.42 3.91
C SER A 151 6.98 -10.88 5.13
N ARG A 152 7.01 -12.18 5.44
CA ARG A 152 7.82 -12.73 6.56
C ARG A 152 9.20 -13.20 6.14
N ARG A 153 9.46 -13.33 4.84
CA ARG A 153 10.80 -13.69 4.34
C ARG A 153 11.73 -12.52 4.60
N LYS A 154 12.81 -12.76 5.34
CA LYS A 154 13.90 -11.77 5.46
C LYS A 154 14.57 -11.64 4.10
N ALA A 155 14.14 -10.66 3.30
CA ALA A 155 14.87 -10.29 2.09
C ALA A 155 16.28 -9.81 2.51
N PRO A 156 17.36 -10.37 1.94
CA PRO A 156 18.69 -9.81 2.13
C PRO A 156 18.65 -8.35 1.66
N SER A 157 19.35 -7.46 2.37
CA SER A 157 19.24 -5.99 2.25
C SER A 157 19.62 -5.39 0.88
N THR A 158 19.81 -6.23 -0.15
CA THR A 158 20.40 -5.85 -1.44
C THR A 158 19.85 -6.60 -2.68
N MET A 159 18.73 -7.34 -2.65
CA MET A 159 18.20 -7.92 -3.90
C MET A 159 16.68 -7.97 -3.99
N LEU A 160 16.13 -7.27 -4.99
CA LEU A 160 14.87 -7.60 -5.66
C LEU A 160 14.98 -9.05 -6.18
N THR A 161 14.54 -10.02 -5.39
CA THR A 161 14.54 -11.43 -5.83
C THR A 161 13.20 -11.71 -6.50
N HIS A 162 13.16 -11.60 -7.83
CA HIS A 162 12.12 -12.21 -8.63
C HIS A 162 12.30 -13.73 -8.54
N ARG A 163 11.48 -14.43 -7.76
CA ARG A 163 11.39 -15.89 -7.79
C ARG A 163 10.05 -16.30 -8.39
N ASN A 164 10.09 -17.01 -9.50
CA ASN A 164 8.93 -17.71 -10.05
C ASN A 164 8.69 -18.99 -9.23
N VAL A 165 7.43 -19.24 -8.85
CA VAL A 165 7.01 -20.38 -8.01
C VAL A 165 7.02 -21.72 -8.79
N ALA A 166 7.65 -21.78 -9.96
CA ALA A 166 7.65 -22.98 -10.81
C ALA A 166 8.66 -24.08 -10.38
N ASP A 167 9.59 -23.81 -9.44
CA ASP A 167 10.65 -24.76 -9.09
C ASP A 167 10.33 -25.65 -7.87
N ARG A 168 9.06 -26.07 -7.72
CA ARG A 168 8.70 -27.19 -6.84
C ARG A 168 8.12 -28.34 -7.65
N ILE A 169 9.01 -29.08 -8.33
CA ILE A 169 8.82 -30.49 -8.71
C ILE A 169 10.11 -31.22 -8.40
#